data_AF-A0A0V0ZU74-F1
#
_entry.id   AF-A0A0V0ZU74-F1
#
_cell.length_a   1.000
_cell.length_b   1.000
_cell.length_c   1.000
_cell.angle_alpha   90.00
_cell.angle_beta   90.00
_cell.angle_gamma   90.00
#
_symmetry.space_group_name_H-M   'P 1'
#
loop_
_entity.id
_entity.type
_entity.pdbx_description
1 polymer ?
#
loop_
_entity_poly.entity_id
_entity_poly.type
_entity_poly.pdbx_seq_one_letter_code
_entity_poly.pdbx_strand_id
1 'polypeptide(L)'
;MSLCYSYMMRPAGTGLVHNLHPMESTVPDNSGVYFKNLNNWVHCFCALTFDLEVGQSLEIKYPNEAELTKTEVLNICYLSFPDSNSDCLGDTQFYFRIRRSSRVGNLNNEMNDIEIFQIDPDYFFGFVFFRQVKDSSLPRGYFQKSMVLLTQLPLVNFYQFVVCKIAPAFFSAGLPLIEAVSQEMNHWEPPVPGALLNLPLMGSVIKLRLPSRLDKPGVREDLIGLQKVIFFILNKIYCFLILFQMNESCYTLLNVYEPDLYECLSLYLPHLHMLWELVLLGEAIFQFWPIVIMAPSPDVSSVVVQSLISLIWPLQYRYDYRPYFTIQDSDFKEYLLSQPGIQHHVILGTTNLYFIKAMENWPHVLRLSTDSKRKGKRIAGAHKIRRHIGLKGMEEKSGKCYFNFMAASIEM
;
A
#
# COMPACT_ATOMS: atom_id res chain seq x y z
N MET A 1 -18.84 54.09 17.62
CA MET A 1 -20.12 54.80 17.83
C MET A 1 -20.39 55.68 16.63
N SER A 2 -21.57 55.50 16.00
CA SER A 2 -22.28 56.42 15.09
C SER A 2 -21.60 56.79 13.75
N LEU A 3 -22.07 56.23 12.61
CA LEU A 3 -23.14 56.75 11.71
C LEU A 3 -22.67 57.98 10.89
N CYS A 4 -22.99 58.22 9.61
CA CYS A 4 -23.48 57.52 8.43
C CYS A 4 -23.65 58.62 7.34
N TYR A 5 -23.66 58.24 6.06
CA TYR A 5 -24.16 59.00 4.89
C TYR A 5 -23.45 60.26 4.37
N SER A 6 -23.03 60.21 3.09
CA SER A 6 -23.56 61.15 2.09
C SER A 6 -23.38 60.60 0.66
N TYR A 7 -24.52 60.43 -0.02
CA TYR A 7 -24.64 60.20 -1.46
C TYR A 7 -24.34 61.51 -2.20
N MET A 8 -23.57 61.47 -3.29
CA MET A 8 -23.56 62.56 -4.27
C MET A 8 -23.46 62.01 -5.70
N MET A 9 -24.59 62.12 -6.41
CA MET A 9 -24.77 61.93 -7.85
C MET A 9 -24.01 62.99 -8.66
N ARG A 10 -23.43 62.63 -9.81
CA ARG A 10 -23.07 63.53 -10.94
C ARG A 10 -22.90 62.72 -12.26
N PRO A 11 -22.97 63.36 -13.45
CA PRO A 11 -24.01 63.07 -14.43
C PRO A 11 -23.52 62.46 -15.75
N ALA A 12 -24.50 62.11 -16.58
CA ALA A 12 -24.36 61.57 -17.93
C ALA A 12 -23.61 62.49 -18.91
N GLY A 13 -22.79 61.87 -19.76
CA GLY A 13 -22.10 62.50 -20.89
C GLY A 13 -21.70 61.44 -21.93
N THR A 14 -22.46 61.45 -23.02
CA THR A 14 -22.37 60.76 -24.32
C THR A 14 -20.98 60.40 -24.88
N GLY A 15 -20.88 59.23 -25.53
CA GLY A 15 -19.81 58.91 -26.47
C GLY A 15 -19.71 57.43 -26.85
N LEU A 16 -20.53 57.00 -27.82
CA LEU A 16 -20.46 55.68 -28.45
C LEU A 16 -19.15 55.51 -29.23
N VAL A 17 -18.32 54.54 -28.85
CA VAL A 17 -17.35 53.90 -29.74
C VAL A 17 -17.43 52.38 -29.52
N HIS A 18 -17.91 51.70 -30.55
CA HIS A 18 -17.95 50.24 -30.65
C HIS A 18 -16.53 49.67 -30.60
N ASN A 19 -16.17 48.99 -29.50
CA ASN A 19 -15.08 48.03 -29.48
C ASN A 19 -15.70 46.63 -29.28
N LEU A 20 -15.76 45.87 -30.37
CA LEU A 20 -16.07 44.45 -30.38
C LEU A 20 -14.88 43.71 -29.75
N HIS A 21 -14.97 43.42 -28.45
CA HIS A 21 -14.16 42.38 -27.83
C HIS A 21 -14.78 41.01 -28.16
N PRO A 22 -13.99 40.00 -28.55
CA PRO A 22 -14.50 38.63 -28.64
C PRO A 22 -14.91 38.18 -27.23
N MET A 23 -16.12 37.66 -27.09
CA MET A 23 -16.50 36.91 -25.91
C MET A 23 -15.65 35.65 -25.85
N GLU A 24 -14.59 35.67 -25.04
CA GLU A 24 -14.02 34.44 -24.50
C GLU A 24 -15.10 33.79 -23.64
N SER A 25 -15.67 32.71 -24.16
CA SER A 25 -16.45 31.77 -23.36
C SER A 25 -15.52 31.17 -22.32
N THR A 26 -15.48 31.75 -21.12
CA THR A 26 -14.91 31.11 -19.94
C THR A 26 -15.74 29.86 -19.67
N VAL A 27 -15.29 28.72 -20.19
CA VAL A 27 -15.76 27.41 -19.75
C VAL A 27 -15.40 27.33 -18.26
N PRO A 28 -16.36 27.22 -17.33
CA PRO A 28 -16.02 27.00 -15.94
C PRO A 28 -15.28 25.66 -15.85
N ASP A 29 -14.08 25.69 -15.28
CA ASP A 29 -13.26 24.52 -15.01
C ASP A 29 -13.96 23.63 -13.96
N ASN A 30 -14.82 22.74 -14.44
CA ASN A 30 -15.62 21.80 -13.67
C ASN A 30 -14.84 20.52 -13.30
N SER A 31 -13.52 20.47 -13.54
CA SER A 31 -12.67 19.29 -13.27
C SER A 31 -12.79 18.78 -11.83
N GLY A 32 -12.90 19.70 -10.85
CA GLY A 32 -13.07 19.35 -9.43
C GLY A 32 -14.41 18.71 -9.05
N VAL A 33 -15.44 18.77 -9.92
CA VAL A 33 -16.76 18.19 -9.65
C VAL A 33 -16.85 16.73 -10.12
N TYR A 34 -16.05 16.36 -11.14
CA TYR A 34 -16.20 15.07 -11.84
C TYR A 34 -15.80 13.84 -11.02
N PHE A 35 -14.89 13.99 -10.04
CA PHE A 35 -14.33 12.87 -9.26
C PHE A 35 -14.54 12.99 -7.75
N LYS A 36 -15.54 13.78 -7.32
CA LYS A 36 -15.74 14.06 -5.89
C LYS A 36 -15.86 12.78 -5.06
N ASN A 37 -16.50 11.75 -5.60
CA ASN A 37 -16.73 10.52 -4.87
C ASN A 37 -15.62 9.48 -5.07
N LEU A 38 -14.91 9.49 -6.21
CA LEU A 38 -13.67 8.74 -6.38
C LEU A 38 -12.68 9.06 -5.26
N ASN A 39 -12.52 10.34 -4.91
CA ASN A 39 -11.60 10.80 -3.86
C ASN A 39 -11.90 10.22 -2.47
N ASN A 40 -13.12 9.74 -2.22
CA ASN A 40 -13.44 9.05 -0.97
C ASN A 40 -12.79 7.65 -0.90
N TRP A 41 -12.45 7.06 -2.04
CA TRP A 41 -11.89 5.71 -2.16
C TRP A 41 -10.44 5.71 -2.62
N VAL A 42 -10.08 6.55 -3.58
CA VAL A 42 -8.79 6.55 -4.28
C VAL A 42 -8.33 7.99 -4.46
N HIS A 43 -7.08 8.27 -4.08
CA HIS A 43 -6.44 9.55 -4.35
C HIS A 43 -6.01 9.65 -5.80
N CYS A 44 -5.27 8.64 -6.28
CA CYS A 44 -4.93 8.50 -7.70
C CYS A 44 -4.44 7.09 -8.04
N PHE A 45 -4.46 6.78 -9.32
CA PHE A 45 -3.75 5.68 -9.96
C PHE A 45 -2.44 6.19 -10.56
N CYS A 46 -1.38 5.41 -10.41
CA CYS A 46 -0.09 5.67 -11.03
C CYS A 46 0.33 4.46 -11.86
N ALA A 47 0.84 4.70 -13.07
CA ALA A 47 1.56 3.69 -13.83
C ALA A 47 3.02 4.07 -13.91
N LEU A 48 3.90 3.12 -13.61
CA LEU A 48 5.32 3.36 -13.54
C LEU A 48 6.07 2.38 -14.42
N THR A 49 7.10 2.89 -15.10
CA THR A 49 7.96 2.11 -16.00
C THR A 49 9.41 2.25 -15.57
N PHE A 50 10.23 1.33 -16.06
CA PHE A 50 11.67 1.41 -15.91
C PHE A 50 12.29 1.90 -17.24
N ASP A 51 12.76 3.13 -17.23
CA ASP A 51 13.54 3.71 -18.32
C ASP A 51 15.03 3.40 -18.12
N LEU A 52 15.77 3.19 -19.21
CA LEU A 52 17.19 2.81 -19.15
C LEU A 52 18.11 3.96 -18.76
N GLU A 53 17.75 5.20 -19.08
CA GLU A 53 18.55 6.39 -18.83
C GLU A 53 18.17 7.02 -17.48
N VAL A 54 16.88 7.06 -17.19
CA VAL A 54 16.34 7.75 -16.00
C VAL A 54 16.11 6.79 -14.82
N GLY A 55 15.87 5.51 -15.08
CA GLY A 55 15.48 4.53 -14.06
C GLY A 55 13.95 4.47 -13.88
N GLN A 56 13.49 4.27 -12.64
CA GLN A 56 12.06 4.22 -12.33
C GLN A 56 11.42 5.59 -12.58
N SER A 57 10.36 5.63 -13.39
CA SER A 57 9.67 6.87 -13.72
C SER A 57 8.15 6.72 -13.72
N LEU A 58 7.45 7.82 -13.41
CA LEU A 58 6.00 7.90 -13.47
C LEU A 58 5.58 8.19 -14.92
N GLU A 59 4.86 7.25 -15.53
CA GLU A 59 4.35 7.37 -16.90
C GLU A 59 2.95 7.98 -16.93
N ILE A 60 2.08 7.54 -16.02
CA ILE A 60 0.67 7.95 -15.93
C ILE A 60 0.33 8.28 -14.49
N LYS A 61 -0.41 9.37 -14.28
CA LYS A 61 -1.08 9.71 -13.02
C LYS A 61 -2.53 10.06 -13.34
N TYR A 62 -3.49 9.41 -12.71
CA TYR A 62 -4.91 9.68 -12.95
C TYR A 62 -5.72 9.66 -11.64
N PRO A 63 -6.59 10.64 -11.36
CA PRO A 63 -6.85 11.84 -12.16
C PRO A 63 -5.60 12.74 -12.29
N ASN A 64 -5.52 13.54 -13.35
CA ASN A 64 -4.34 14.39 -13.61
C ASN A 64 -4.21 15.50 -12.56
N GLU A 65 -5.33 15.89 -11.96
CA GLU A 65 -5.50 16.94 -10.98
C GLU A 65 -5.06 16.49 -9.57
N ALA A 66 -4.90 15.17 -9.35
CA ALA A 66 -4.48 14.65 -8.05
C ALA A 66 -3.13 15.24 -7.64
N GLU A 67 -3.09 15.90 -6.49
CA GLU A 67 -1.89 16.59 -6.03
C GLU A 67 -0.91 15.59 -5.42
N LEU A 68 0.33 15.61 -5.94
CA LEU A 68 1.48 14.89 -5.39
C LEU A 68 2.69 15.81 -5.48
N THR A 69 3.42 15.94 -4.39
CA THR A 69 4.70 16.63 -4.34
C THR A 69 5.77 15.83 -5.08
N LYS A 70 6.87 16.50 -5.46
CA LYS A 70 8.01 15.84 -6.12
C LYS A 70 8.59 14.71 -5.27
N THR A 71 8.66 14.90 -3.95
CA THR A 71 9.16 13.89 -3.01
C THR A 71 8.24 12.68 -2.97
N GLU A 72 6.92 12.88 -2.91
CA GLU A 72 5.94 11.78 -2.93
C GLU A 72 6.02 11.00 -4.25
N VAL A 73 6.13 11.68 -5.39
CA VAL A 73 6.31 11.02 -6.70
C VAL A 73 7.58 10.18 -6.73
N LEU A 74 8.71 10.71 -6.22
CA LEU A 74 9.97 9.96 -6.14
C LEU A 74 9.84 8.72 -5.25
N ASN A 75 9.24 8.85 -4.06
CA ASN A 75 9.02 7.72 -3.16
C ASN A 75 8.12 6.66 -3.81
N ILE A 76 7.04 7.06 -4.50
CA ILE A 76 6.18 6.13 -5.27
C ILE A 76 7.02 5.43 -6.35
N CYS A 77 7.84 6.16 -7.12
CA CYS A 77 8.71 5.58 -8.13
C CYS A 77 9.64 4.50 -7.58
N TYR A 78 10.34 4.76 -6.48
CA TYR A 78 11.29 3.80 -5.93
C TYR A 78 10.61 2.62 -5.24
N LEU A 79 9.54 2.86 -4.48
CA LEU A 79 8.85 1.82 -3.73
C LEU A 79 7.98 0.92 -4.63
N SER A 80 7.65 1.34 -5.85
CA SER A 80 6.83 0.54 -6.77
C SER A 80 7.57 -0.60 -7.45
N PHE A 81 8.90 -0.68 -7.31
CA PHE A 81 9.72 -1.72 -7.92
C PHE A 81 10.45 -2.51 -6.84
N PRO A 82 10.45 -3.85 -6.91
CA PRO A 82 11.28 -4.66 -6.03
C PRO A 82 12.77 -4.34 -6.19
N ASP A 83 13.52 -4.40 -5.09
CA ASP A 83 14.98 -4.31 -5.12
C ASP A 83 15.59 -5.40 -6.02
N SER A 84 16.80 -5.15 -6.55
CA SER A 84 17.52 -6.10 -7.40
C SER A 84 17.87 -7.43 -6.73
N ASN A 85 17.76 -7.51 -5.40
CA ASN A 85 18.01 -8.72 -4.63
C ASN A 85 16.78 -9.65 -4.58
N SER A 86 15.61 -9.19 -5.03
CA SER A 86 14.38 -9.96 -5.03
C SER A 86 14.17 -10.67 -6.38
N ASP A 87 13.99 -12.00 -6.36
CA ASP A 87 13.66 -12.79 -7.55
C ASP A 87 12.16 -12.68 -7.86
N CYS A 88 11.77 -11.56 -8.47
CA CYS A 88 10.35 -11.21 -8.75
C CYS A 88 9.94 -11.49 -10.20
N LEU A 89 10.32 -12.63 -10.78
CA LEU A 89 9.83 -13.02 -12.11
C LEU A 89 8.32 -13.34 -12.09
N GLY A 90 7.55 -12.64 -12.93
CA GLY A 90 6.11 -12.74 -13.03
C GLY A 90 5.40 -11.54 -12.43
N ASP A 91 4.24 -11.79 -11.82
CA ASP A 91 3.42 -10.78 -11.17
C ASP A 91 3.66 -10.82 -9.66
N THR A 92 3.88 -9.66 -9.03
CA THR A 92 4.09 -9.52 -7.59
C THR A 92 3.19 -8.41 -7.05
N GLN A 93 2.52 -8.68 -5.94
CA GLN A 93 1.62 -7.74 -5.28
C GLN A 93 2.08 -7.44 -3.88
N PHE A 94 2.12 -6.16 -3.54
CA PHE A 94 2.54 -5.68 -2.24
C PHE A 94 1.98 -4.28 -2.04
N TYR A 95 2.20 -3.72 -0.86
CA TYR A 95 1.85 -2.32 -0.63
C TYR A 95 2.94 -1.65 0.18
N PHE A 96 2.99 -0.33 0.08
CA PHE A 96 3.89 0.52 0.84
C PHE A 96 3.10 1.66 1.49
N ARG A 97 3.76 2.35 2.41
CA ARG A 97 3.21 3.48 3.14
C ARG A 97 4.23 4.62 3.11
N ILE A 98 3.82 5.81 2.64
CA ILE A 98 4.70 6.99 2.53
C ILE A 98 4.13 8.16 3.32
N ARG A 99 5.01 8.95 3.92
CA ARG A 99 4.64 10.18 4.63
C ARG A 99 4.27 11.28 3.62
N ARG A 100 3.20 12.01 3.89
CA ARG A 100 2.73 13.15 3.10
C ARG A 100 3.51 14.39 3.45
N SER A 101 3.94 15.12 2.43
CA SER A 101 4.69 16.37 2.61
C SER A 101 3.78 17.60 2.74
N SER A 102 2.52 17.50 2.30
CA SER A 102 1.56 18.61 2.35
C SER A 102 0.19 18.16 2.83
N ARG A 103 -0.34 18.84 3.86
CA ARG A 103 -1.71 18.69 4.36
C ARG A 103 -2.66 19.55 3.51
N VAL A 104 -2.76 19.27 2.21
CA VAL A 104 -3.78 19.92 1.38
C VAL A 104 -5.10 19.17 1.53
N GLY A 105 -6.13 19.89 1.99
CA GLY A 105 -7.52 19.44 1.98
C GLY A 105 -8.09 19.14 3.36
N ASN A 106 -9.05 19.97 3.78
CA ASN A 106 -9.88 19.80 4.96
C ASN A 106 -10.43 18.36 5.06
N LEU A 107 -9.92 17.57 6.00
CA LEU A 107 -10.70 16.48 6.59
C LEU A 107 -11.80 17.11 7.44
N ASN A 108 -12.82 17.65 6.77
CA ASN A 108 -14.12 17.90 7.38
C ASN A 108 -14.91 16.59 7.56
N ASN A 109 -14.29 15.43 7.29
CA ASN A 109 -14.87 14.13 7.56
C ASN A 109 -14.96 13.96 9.08
N GLU A 110 -16.17 13.68 9.54
CA GLU A 110 -16.53 13.52 10.94
C GLU A 110 -15.47 12.68 11.67
N MET A 111 -14.91 13.20 12.78
CA MET A 111 -13.84 12.58 13.60
C MET A 111 -14.06 11.07 13.86
N ASN A 112 -15.30 10.60 13.82
CA ASN A 112 -15.71 9.22 14.03
C ASN A 112 -15.24 8.25 12.93
N ASP A 113 -15.18 8.66 11.66
CA ASP A 113 -14.81 7.76 10.55
C ASP A 113 -13.30 7.50 10.52
N ILE A 114 -12.51 8.52 10.82
CA ILE A 114 -11.04 8.47 10.92
C ILE A 114 -10.61 7.44 11.97
N GLU A 115 -11.30 7.39 13.12
CA GLU A 115 -10.98 6.46 14.20
C GLU A 115 -11.34 5.01 13.86
N ILE A 116 -12.42 4.76 13.10
CA ILE A 116 -12.86 3.41 12.77
C ILE A 116 -12.00 2.79 11.67
N PHE A 117 -11.73 3.57 10.62
CA PHE A 117 -10.86 3.15 9.55
C PHE A 117 -9.37 3.26 9.92
N GLN A 118 -9.04 3.82 11.09
CA GLN A 118 -7.66 4.08 11.51
C GLN A 118 -6.88 4.89 10.47
N ILE A 119 -7.53 5.87 9.84
CA ILE A 119 -6.92 6.72 8.82
C ILE A 119 -5.85 7.58 9.47
N ASP A 120 -4.62 7.49 8.96
CA ASP A 120 -3.56 8.42 9.30
C ASP A 120 -3.46 9.49 8.21
N PRO A 121 -3.85 10.76 8.50
CA PRO A 121 -3.89 11.82 7.50
C PRO A 121 -2.50 12.21 6.99
N ASP A 122 -1.44 11.85 7.71
CA ASP A 122 -0.06 12.18 7.37
C ASP A 122 0.57 11.12 6.46
N TYR A 123 -0.17 10.08 6.05
CA TYR A 123 0.36 9.01 5.20
C TYR A 123 -0.55 8.67 4.01
N PHE A 124 0.08 8.22 2.93
CA PHE A 124 -0.58 7.52 1.84
C PHE A 124 -0.21 6.04 1.85
N PHE A 125 -1.17 5.22 1.43
CA PHE A 125 -1.00 3.81 1.13
C PHE A 125 -0.93 3.63 -0.38
N GLY A 126 0.15 3.02 -0.86
CA GLY A 126 0.33 2.65 -2.26
C GLY A 126 0.21 1.15 -2.45
N PHE A 127 -0.84 0.70 -3.11
CA PHE A 127 -1.08 -0.71 -3.43
C PHE A 127 -0.53 -1.03 -4.81
N VAL A 128 0.47 -1.90 -4.87
CA VAL A 128 1.30 -2.15 -6.05
C VAL A 128 0.97 -3.49 -6.67
N PHE A 129 0.84 -3.50 -7.99
CA PHE A 129 0.97 -4.69 -8.82
C PHE A 129 2.11 -4.48 -9.80
N PHE A 130 3.19 -5.20 -9.57
CA PHE A 130 4.39 -5.20 -10.39
C PHE A 130 4.39 -6.40 -11.32
N ARG A 131 4.71 -6.18 -12.60
CA ARG A 131 4.92 -7.24 -13.58
C ARG A 131 6.34 -7.19 -14.12
N GLN A 132 7.03 -8.31 -14.02
CA GLN A 132 8.30 -8.55 -14.69
C GLN A 132 8.25 -9.82 -15.54
N VAL A 133 8.27 -9.67 -16.86
CA VAL A 133 8.23 -10.80 -17.79
C VAL A 133 9.43 -10.72 -18.72
N LYS A 134 10.02 -11.87 -19.06
CA LYS A 134 11.11 -11.91 -20.03
C LYS A 134 10.58 -11.47 -21.39
N ASP A 135 11.22 -10.47 -21.95
CA ASP A 135 10.90 -9.95 -23.28
C ASP A 135 12.20 -9.66 -24.03
N SER A 136 12.50 -10.54 -24.98
CA SER A 136 13.72 -10.49 -25.78
C SER A 136 13.73 -9.32 -26.77
N SER A 137 12.58 -8.71 -27.03
CA SER A 137 12.47 -7.56 -27.93
C SER A 137 12.96 -6.26 -27.27
N LEU A 138 12.99 -6.23 -25.93
CA LEU A 138 13.44 -5.08 -25.15
C LEU A 138 14.96 -5.17 -24.89
N PRO A 139 15.70 -4.04 -24.89
CA PRO A 139 17.16 -4.05 -24.70
C PRO A 139 17.62 -4.69 -23.38
N ARG A 140 16.78 -4.62 -22.33
CA ARG A 140 17.06 -5.21 -21.01
C ARG A 140 16.71 -6.71 -20.93
N GLY A 141 16.02 -7.25 -21.93
CA GLY A 141 15.53 -8.62 -21.95
C GLY A 141 14.31 -8.88 -21.07
N TYR A 142 13.74 -7.84 -20.45
CA TYR A 142 12.57 -7.92 -19.58
C TYR A 142 11.65 -6.71 -19.76
N PHE A 143 10.35 -6.97 -19.80
CA PHE A 143 9.31 -5.99 -19.56
C PHE A 143 9.16 -5.79 -18.05
N GLN A 144 9.16 -4.54 -17.58
CA GLN A 144 8.96 -4.19 -16.18
C GLN A 144 8.03 -2.98 -16.08
N LYS A 145 6.90 -3.17 -15.40
CA LYS A 145 5.90 -2.11 -15.21
C LYS A 145 5.15 -2.33 -13.90
N SER A 146 4.82 -1.24 -13.22
CA SER A 146 4.01 -1.25 -12.01
C SER A 146 2.74 -0.44 -12.21
N MET A 147 1.63 -0.93 -11.67
CA MET A 147 0.42 -0.15 -11.44
C MET A 147 0.27 0.05 -9.93
N VAL A 148 -0.02 1.28 -9.51
CA VAL A 148 -0.21 1.64 -8.11
C VAL A 148 -1.55 2.32 -7.94
N LEU A 149 -2.32 1.90 -6.94
CA LEU A 149 -3.47 2.64 -6.42
C LEU A 149 -3.06 3.32 -5.12
N LEU A 150 -3.15 4.65 -5.09
CA LEU A 150 -2.83 5.47 -3.92
C LEU A 150 -4.11 5.88 -3.19
N THR A 151 -4.14 5.75 -1.86
CA THR A 151 -5.30 6.11 -1.03
C THR A 151 -4.87 6.44 0.40
N GLN A 152 -5.77 7.02 1.19
CA GLN A 152 -5.61 7.20 2.64
C GLN A 152 -6.29 6.09 3.44
N LEU A 153 -7.13 5.28 2.81
CA LEU A 153 -7.89 4.23 3.47
C LEU A 153 -7.03 2.96 3.63
N PRO A 154 -6.77 2.49 4.86
CA PRO A 154 -5.94 1.31 5.09
C PRO A 154 -6.71 -0.01 4.93
N LEU A 155 -7.56 -0.12 3.89
CA LEU A 155 -8.31 -1.33 3.58
C LEU A 155 -7.44 -2.32 2.77
N VAL A 156 -6.39 -2.83 3.41
CA VAL A 156 -5.28 -3.52 2.73
C VAL A 156 -5.74 -4.63 1.79
N ASN A 157 -6.55 -5.57 2.27
CA ASN A 157 -7.02 -6.69 1.45
C ASN A 157 -7.93 -6.24 0.31
N PHE A 158 -8.78 -5.24 0.57
CA PHE A 158 -9.69 -4.72 -0.45
C PHE A 158 -8.92 -4.10 -1.61
N TYR A 159 -7.96 -3.21 -1.33
CA TYR A 159 -7.20 -2.56 -2.38
C TYR A 159 -6.23 -3.50 -3.08
N GLN A 160 -5.62 -4.46 -2.37
CA GLN A 160 -4.86 -5.53 -3.03
C GLN A 160 -5.73 -6.28 -4.04
N PHE A 161 -6.96 -6.63 -3.69
CA PHE A 161 -7.89 -7.27 -4.63
C PHE A 161 -8.24 -6.37 -5.82
N VAL A 162 -8.55 -5.10 -5.56
CA VAL A 162 -8.89 -4.11 -6.61
C VAL A 162 -7.74 -3.98 -7.61
N VAL A 163 -6.50 -3.81 -7.13
CA VAL A 163 -5.34 -3.71 -8.03
C VAL A 163 -5.07 -5.03 -8.74
N CYS A 164 -5.22 -6.18 -8.08
CA CYS A 164 -5.11 -7.51 -8.70
C CYS A 164 -6.06 -7.67 -9.91
N LYS A 165 -7.24 -7.05 -9.86
CA LYS A 165 -8.23 -7.09 -10.94
C LYS A 165 -7.90 -6.12 -12.07
N ILE A 166 -7.53 -4.89 -11.74
CA ILE A 166 -7.33 -3.83 -12.75
C ILE A 166 -6.00 -3.98 -13.48
N ALA A 167 -4.91 -4.25 -12.76
CA ALA A 167 -3.56 -4.19 -13.31
C ALA A 167 -3.29 -5.11 -14.51
N PRO A 168 -3.74 -6.38 -14.52
CA PRO A 168 -3.53 -7.27 -15.68
C PRO A 168 -4.17 -6.74 -16.97
N ALA A 169 -5.37 -6.15 -16.88
CA ALA A 169 -6.05 -5.55 -18.02
C ALA A 169 -5.42 -4.20 -18.39
N PHE A 170 -4.95 -3.44 -17.40
CA PHE A 170 -4.27 -2.15 -17.62
C PHE A 170 -3.01 -2.31 -18.46
N PHE A 171 -2.21 -3.35 -18.22
CA PHE A 171 -0.99 -3.57 -18.99
C PHE A 171 -1.22 -3.82 -20.49
N SER A 172 -2.45 -4.18 -20.88
CA SER A 172 -2.85 -4.32 -22.28
C SER A 172 -3.59 -3.09 -22.81
N ALA A 173 -4.49 -2.51 -22.01
CA ALA A 173 -5.42 -1.46 -22.45
C ALA A 173 -4.91 -0.02 -22.19
N GLY A 174 -4.02 0.19 -21.22
CA GLY A 174 -3.46 1.50 -20.88
C GLY A 174 -4.45 2.45 -20.20
N LEU A 175 -4.22 3.76 -20.37
CA LEU A 175 -4.98 4.85 -19.73
C LEU A 175 -6.52 4.74 -19.90
N PRO A 176 -7.07 4.38 -21.09
CA PRO A 176 -8.53 4.28 -21.26
C PRO A 176 -9.21 3.34 -20.25
N LEU A 177 -8.51 2.27 -19.81
CA LEU A 177 -9.04 1.40 -18.77
C LEU A 177 -9.12 2.12 -17.42
N ILE A 178 -8.09 2.87 -17.04
CA ILE A 178 -8.06 3.60 -15.78
C ILE A 178 -9.14 4.68 -15.76
N GLU A 179 -9.35 5.37 -16.88
CA GLU A 179 -10.44 6.33 -17.04
C GLU A 179 -11.80 5.66 -16.83
N ALA A 180 -12.06 4.55 -17.52
CA ALA A 180 -13.32 3.81 -17.39
C ALA A 180 -13.55 3.29 -15.96
N VAL A 181 -12.52 2.70 -15.34
CA VAL A 181 -12.57 2.20 -13.96
C VAL A 181 -12.80 3.35 -12.98
N SER A 182 -12.14 4.49 -13.16
CA SER A 182 -12.31 5.65 -12.29
C SER A 182 -13.72 6.24 -12.39
N GLN A 183 -14.31 6.24 -13.58
CA GLN A 183 -15.73 6.61 -13.76
C GLN A 183 -16.65 5.61 -13.05
N GLU A 184 -16.39 4.31 -13.15
CA GLU A 184 -17.17 3.29 -12.44
C GLU A 184 -17.06 3.46 -10.91
N MET A 185 -15.84 3.63 -10.39
CA MET A 185 -15.58 3.86 -8.96
C MET A 185 -16.19 5.17 -8.44
N ASN A 186 -16.30 6.19 -9.29
CA ASN A 186 -16.95 7.45 -8.90
C ASN A 186 -18.45 7.28 -8.62
N HIS A 187 -19.08 6.20 -9.08
CA HIS A 187 -20.47 5.86 -8.76
C HIS A 187 -20.62 4.97 -7.52
N TRP A 188 -19.52 4.57 -6.87
CA TRP A 188 -19.58 3.78 -5.64
C TRP A 188 -20.27 4.54 -4.51
N GLU A 189 -20.87 3.84 -3.57
CA GLU A 189 -21.31 4.51 -2.34
C GLU A 189 -20.06 4.93 -1.53
N PRO A 190 -20.09 6.05 -0.80
CA PRO A 190 -18.97 6.43 0.07
C PRO A 190 -18.64 5.33 1.11
N PRO A 191 -17.36 5.18 1.50
CA PRO A 191 -16.95 4.17 2.47
C PRO A 191 -17.34 4.60 3.89
N VAL A 192 -18.59 4.34 4.28
CA VAL A 192 -19.09 4.65 5.63
C VAL A 192 -18.93 3.42 6.56
N PRO A 193 -18.50 3.58 7.82
CA PRO A 193 -18.37 2.47 8.76
C PRO A 193 -19.68 1.68 8.93
N GLY A 194 -19.58 0.36 8.93
CA GLY A 194 -20.74 -0.55 9.05
C GLY A 194 -21.54 -0.77 7.76
N ALA A 195 -21.27 -0.01 6.69
CA ALA A 195 -21.99 -0.13 5.43
C ALA A 195 -21.78 -1.50 4.77
N LEU A 196 -22.86 -2.06 4.23
CA LEU A 196 -22.83 -3.23 3.35
C LEU A 196 -22.86 -2.73 1.91
N LEU A 197 -21.75 -2.90 1.20
CA LEU A 197 -21.52 -2.28 -0.09
C LEU A 197 -21.51 -3.33 -1.20
N ASN A 198 -22.06 -2.96 -2.35
CA ASN A 198 -21.95 -3.71 -3.60
C ASN A 198 -21.27 -2.79 -4.62
N LEU A 199 -19.98 -3.00 -4.85
CA LEU A 199 -19.13 -2.13 -5.64
C LEU A 199 -18.87 -2.74 -7.02
N PRO A 200 -19.47 -2.21 -8.11
CA PRO A 200 -19.16 -2.66 -9.46
C PRO A 200 -17.70 -2.38 -9.83
N LEU A 201 -17.03 -3.35 -10.42
CA LEU A 201 -15.69 -3.20 -10.96
C LEU A 201 -15.49 -4.12 -12.17
N MET A 202 -15.26 -3.53 -13.35
CA MET A 202 -14.89 -4.25 -14.58
C MET A 202 -15.85 -5.39 -14.93
N GLY A 203 -17.15 -5.17 -14.81
CA GLY A 203 -18.19 -6.17 -15.11
C GLY A 203 -18.39 -7.23 -14.02
N SER A 204 -17.72 -7.10 -12.88
CA SER A 204 -17.96 -7.89 -11.68
C SER A 204 -18.47 -7.00 -10.53
N VAL A 205 -18.99 -7.60 -9.47
CA VAL A 205 -19.44 -6.87 -8.27
C VAL A 205 -18.67 -7.37 -7.05
N ILE A 206 -18.09 -6.44 -6.31
CA ILE A 206 -17.42 -6.68 -5.03
C ILE A 206 -18.42 -6.40 -3.91
N LYS A 207 -18.80 -7.43 -3.17
CA LYS A 207 -19.66 -7.34 -2.00
C LYS A 207 -18.78 -7.35 -0.76
N LEU A 208 -18.90 -6.33 0.07
CA LEU A 208 -18.11 -6.23 1.30
C LEU A 208 -18.89 -5.48 2.37
N ARG A 209 -18.52 -5.72 3.62
CA ARG A 209 -19.00 -4.93 4.75
C ARG A 209 -17.84 -4.18 5.38
N LEU A 210 -17.98 -2.87 5.51
CA LEU A 210 -17.01 -2.06 6.25
C LEU A 210 -17.25 -2.27 7.75
N PRO A 211 -16.19 -2.34 8.58
CA PRO A 211 -16.35 -2.57 10.01
C PRO A 211 -17.01 -1.35 10.67
N SER A 212 -17.56 -1.56 11.86
CA SER A 212 -18.12 -0.51 12.70
C SER A 212 -17.69 -0.70 14.15
N ARG A 213 -17.69 0.38 14.96
CA ARG A 213 -17.49 0.27 16.42
C ARG A 213 -18.51 -0.62 17.11
N LEU A 214 -19.67 -0.82 16.48
CA LEU A 214 -20.74 -1.66 17.00
C LEU A 214 -20.49 -3.16 16.77
N ASP A 215 -19.42 -3.52 16.04
CA ASP A 215 -19.09 -4.90 15.77
C ASP A 215 -18.59 -5.60 17.04
N LYS A 216 -19.29 -6.66 17.43
CA LYS A 216 -18.81 -7.53 18.51
C LYS A 216 -17.65 -8.39 18.01
N PRO A 217 -16.59 -8.61 18.81
CA PRO A 217 -15.55 -9.57 18.48
C PRO A 217 -16.18 -10.94 18.15
N GLY A 218 -15.84 -11.51 16.98
CA GLY A 218 -16.34 -12.83 16.54
C GLY A 218 -17.64 -12.84 15.73
N VAL A 219 -18.36 -11.73 15.53
CA VAL A 219 -19.60 -11.68 14.70
C VAL A 219 -19.30 -11.62 13.19
N ARG A 220 -18.01 -11.64 12.80
CA ARG A 220 -17.55 -11.51 11.40
C ARG A 220 -18.10 -12.59 10.46
N GLU A 221 -18.55 -13.73 10.98
CA GLU A 221 -18.89 -14.93 10.19
C GLU A 221 -20.40 -15.07 9.90
N ASP A 222 -21.27 -14.51 10.75
CA ASP A 222 -22.72 -14.74 10.67
C ASP A 222 -23.42 -13.79 9.70
N LEU A 223 -22.89 -12.57 9.50
CA LEU A 223 -23.51 -11.53 8.67
C LEU A 223 -23.47 -11.82 7.17
N ILE A 224 -22.71 -12.82 6.73
CA ILE A 224 -22.54 -13.18 5.32
C ILE A 224 -22.99 -14.63 5.03
N GLY A 225 -23.48 -15.37 6.03
CA GLY A 225 -24.08 -16.71 5.84
C GLY A 225 -23.11 -17.79 5.34
N LEU A 226 -21.83 -17.74 5.75
CA LEU A 226 -20.72 -18.47 5.09
C LEU A 226 -20.20 -19.73 5.81
N GLN A 227 -21.00 -20.34 6.70
CA GLN A 227 -20.54 -21.46 7.54
C GLN A 227 -20.19 -22.80 6.85
N LYS A 228 -20.36 -22.99 5.52
CA LYS A 228 -20.33 -24.35 4.93
C LYS A 228 -19.35 -24.64 3.77
N VAL A 229 -18.57 -23.68 3.25
CA VAL A 229 -17.84 -23.90 1.98
C VAL A 229 -16.30 -23.83 2.11
N ILE A 230 -15.77 -23.52 3.30
CA ILE A 230 -14.34 -23.26 3.53
C ILE A 230 -13.40 -24.45 3.21
N PHE A 231 -13.91 -25.68 3.11
CA PHE A 231 -13.04 -26.87 3.09
C PHE A 231 -12.48 -27.29 1.71
N PHE A 232 -12.99 -26.82 0.56
CA PHE A 232 -12.77 -27.57 -0.70
C PHE A 232 -11.75 -27.04 -1.72
N ILE A 233 -11.18 -25.83 -1.63
CA ILE A 233 -10.33 -25.30 -2.73
C ILE A 233 -8.98 -24.76 -2.21
N LEU A 234 -8.06 -25.69 -1.89
CA LEU A 234 -6.70 -25.43 -1.41
C LEU A 234 -5.62 -25.49 -2.51
N ASN A 235 -5.80 -24.86 -3.69
CA ASN A 235 -4.72 -24.91 -4.69
C ASN A 235 -4.56 -23.75 -5.67
N LYS A 236 -4.75 -22.50 -5.23
CA LYS A 236 -4.09 -21.34 -5.87
C LYS A 236 -3.95 -20.18 -4.88
N ILE A 237 -2.73 -19.65 -4.86
CA ILE A 237 -2.06 -18.99 -3.74
C ILE A 237 -2.33 -17.45 -3.75
N TYR A 238 -2.43 -16.88 -2.54
CA TYR A 238 -2.46 -15.45 -2.12
C TYR A 238 -3.73 -14.59 -2.27
N CYS A 239 -4.78 -14.98 -3.01
CA CYS A 239 -6.05 -14.20 -3.05
C CYS A 239 -7.30 -14.93 -2.55
N PHE A 240 -7.24 -16.26 -2.40
CA PHE A 240 -8.46 -17.07 -2.28
C PHE A 240 -9.00 -17.21 -0.84
N LEU A 241 -8.20 -16.89 0.20
CA LEU A 241 -8.64 -17.04 1.59
C LEU A 241 -9.54 -15.88 2.08
N ILE A 242 -9.59 -14.76 1.36
CA ILE A 242 -10.36 -13.57 1.74
C ILE A 242 -11.65 -13.42 0.91
N LEU A 243 -11.77 -14.19 -0.18
CA LEU A 243 -12.79 -14.00 -1.21
C LEU A 243 -13.55 -15.29 -1.49
N PHE A 244 -14.87 -15.24 -1.29
CA PHE A 244 -15.76 -16.25 -1.84
C PHE A 244 -16.24 -15.82 -3.22
N GLN A 245 -15.76 -16.49 -4.29
CA GLN A 245 -16.32 -16.32 -5.63
C GLN A 245 -17.63 -17.12 -5.72
N MET A 246 -18.76 -16.41 -5.68
CA MET A 246 -20.08 -17.05 -5.85
C MET A 246 -20.31 -17.46 -7.31
N ASN A 247 -19.80 -16.64 -8.25
CA ASN A 247 -19.77 -16.87 -9.70
C ASN A 247 -18.74 -15.90 -10.33
N GLU A 248 -18.40 -16.04 -11.62
CA GLU A 248 -17.42 -15.19 -12.34
C GLU A 248 -17.69 -13.67 -12.22
N SER A 249 -18.92 -13.27 -11.90
CA SER A 249 -19.35 -11.87 -11.82
C SER A 249 -19.54 -11.32 -10.40
N CYS A 250 -19.32 -12.11 -9.33
CA CYS A 250 -19.57 -11.65 -7.96
C CYS A 250 -18.55 -12.19 -6.95
N TYR A 251 -17.93 -11.28 -6.22
CA TYR A 251 -16.91 -11.52 -5.21
C TYR A 251 -17.38 -11.06 -3.84
N THR A 252 -17.27 -11.89 -2.81
CA THR A 252 -17.59 -11.49 -1.44
C THR A 252 -16.32 -11.42 -0.60
N LEU A 253 -16.02 -10.24 -0.06
CA LEU A 253 -14.81 -9.95 0.71
C LEU A 253 -15.14 -10.01 2.21
N LEU A 254 -14.60 -11.02 2.89
CA LEU A 254 -14.89 -11.33 4.30
C LEU A 254 -14.16 -10.41 5.29
N ASN A 255 -12.95 -9.97 4.92
CA ASN A 255 -12.12 -9.11 5.74
C ASN A 255 -11.38 -8.10 4.87
N VAL A 256 -11.63 -6.81 5.11
CA VAL A 256 -11.07 -5.72 4.31
C VAL A 256 -9.68 -5.27 4.79
N TYR A 257 -9.22 -5.65 6.00
CA TYR A 257 -7.96 -5.19 6.60
C TYR A 257 -6.89 -6.28 6.75
N GLU A 258 -7.26 -7.40 7.36
CA GLU A 258 -6.25 -8.30 7.94
C GLU A 258 -5.95 -9.47 6.99
N PRO A 259 -4.67 -9.75 6.70
CA PRO A 259 -4.27 -10.97 6.02
C PRO A 259 -4.54 -12.20 6.90
N ASP A 260 -4.46 -13.39 6.32
CA ASP A 260 -4.49 -14.64 7.09
C ASP A 260 -3.24 -14.71 7.99
N LEU A 261 -3.44 -14.38 9.28
CA LEU A 261 -2.38 -14.35 10.28
C LEU A 261 -1.76 -15.73 10.50
N TYR A 262 -2.55 -16.81 10.41
CA TYR A 262 -2.03 -18.15 10.59
C TYR A 262 -1.15 -18.54 9.40
N GLU A 263 -1.59 -18.28 8.17
CA GLU A 263 -0.78 -18.53 6.98
C GLU A 263 0.56 -17.79 7.07
N CYS A 264 0.54 -16.52 7.47
CA CYS A 264 1.73 -15.69 7.57
C CYS A 264 2.66 -16.08 8.73
N LEU A 265 2.11 -16.28 9.93
CA LEU A 265 2.87 -16.44 11.17
C LEU A 265 3.02 -17.89 11.64
N SER A 266 2.51 -18.87 10.89
CA SER A 266 2.61 -20.31 11.22
C SER A 266 4.04 -20.78 11.51
N LEU A 267 5.02 -20.24 10.78
CA LEU A 267 6.45 -20.56 10.99
C LEU A 267 7.05 -19.90 12.24
N TYR A 268 6.36 -18.91 12.82
CA TYR A 268 6.78 -18.12 13.97
C TYR A 268 5.92 -18.36 15.22
N LEU A 269 5.04 -19.37 15.21
CA LEU A 269 4.17 -19.70 16.35
C LEU A 269 4.90 -19.79 17.70
N PRO A 270 6.12 -20.40 17.80
CA PRO A 270 6.85 -20.44 19.08
C PRO A 270 7.23 -19.05 19.62
N HIS A 271 7.29 -18.05 18.75
CA HIS A 271 7.68 -16.67 19.05
C HIS A 271 6.49 -15.71 19.06
N LEU A 272 5.27 -16.21 18.87
CA LEU A 272 4.08 -15.38 18.69
C LEU A 272 3.81 -14.46 19.88
N HIS A 273 3.96 -14.98 21.11
CA HIS A 273 3.78 -14.19 22.34
C HIS A 273 4.76 -13.02 22.40
N MET A 274 6.03 -13.28 22.12
CA MET A 274 7.07 -12.26 22.10
C MET A 274 6.84 -11.22 20.99
N LEU A 275 6.44 -11.65 19.79
CA LEU A 275 6.09 -10.73 18.70
C LEU A 275 4.88 -9.86 19.09
N TRP A 276 3.86 -10.46 19.69
CA TRP A 276 2.69 -9.74 20.18
C TRP A 276 3.06 -8.72 21.27
N GLU A 277 3.90 -9.09 22.25
CA GLU A 277 4.40 -8.18 23.28
C GLU A 277 5.19 -7.01 22.69
N LEU A 278 6.09 -7.29 21.73
CA LEU A 278 6.88 -6.27 21.04
C LEU A 278 5.98 -5.28 20.29
N VAL A 279 4.93 -5.76 19.61
CA VAL A 279 3.98 -4.91 18.89
C VAL A 279 3.09 -4.13 19.86
N LEU A 280 2.59 -4.77 20.92
CA LEU A 280 1.62 -4.20 21.85
C LEU A 280 2.22 -3.11 22.70
N LEU A 281 3.37 -3.39 23.32
CA LEU A 281 3.89 -2.51 24.34
C LEU A 281 4.33 -1.21 23.69
N GLY A 282 5.25 -1.26 22.72
CA GLY A 282 5.84 -0.07 22.12
C GLY A 282 6.53 0.93 23.08
N GLU A 283 6.18 0.91 24.38
CA GLU A 283 6.72 1.58 25.57
C GLU A 283 6.38 0.71 26.83
N ALA A 284 7.31 0.35 27.73
CA ALA A 284 7.44 0.97 29.07
C ALA A 284 8.82 0.83 29.76
N ILE A 285 9.86 0.28 29.12
CA ILE A 285 11.23 0.22 29.67
C ILE A 285 12.18 0.97 28.74
N PHE A 286 13.04 1.82 29.31
CA PHE A 286 13.93 2.86 28.77
C PHE A 286 14.83 2.56 27.53
N GLN A 287 14.61 1.49 26.77
CA GLN A 287 15.34 1.13 25.56
C GLN A 287 14.38 0.50 24.54
N PHE A 288 13.54 1.30 23.88
CA PHE A 288 12.73 0.77 22.77
C PHE A 288 13.53 0.73 21.50
N TRP A 289 13.37 -0.40 20.82
CA TRP A 289 14.16 -0.77 19.68
C TRP A 289 13.24 -1.10 18.50
N PRO A 290 13.45 -0.48 17.35
CA PRO A 290 12.67 -0.74 16.13
C PRO A 290 12.82 -2.19 15.63
N ILE A 291 11.78 -2.70 14.99
CA ILE A 291 11.74 -4.07 14.43
C ILE A 291 12.04 -3.99 12.93
N VAL A 292 13.08 -4.69 12.47
CA VAL A 292 13.37 -4.84 11.04
C VAL A 292 13.03 -6.24 10.57
N ILE A 293 12.16 -6.35 9.57
CA ILE A 293 11.83 -7.57 8.87
C ILE A 293 12.64 -7.63 7.59
N MET A 294 13.52 -8.62 7.49
CA MET A 294 14.28 -8.93 6.28
C MET A 294 13.53 -10.02 5.52
N ALA A 295 12.84 -9.62 4.46
CA ALA A 295 12.04 -10.51 3.63
C ALA A 295 12.74 -10.85 2.31
N PRO A 296 12.43 -12.01 1.69
CA PRO A 296 12.97 -12.35 0.37
C PRO A 296 12.40 -11.49 -0.77
N SER A 297 11.20 -10.94 -0.58
CA SER A 297 10.45 -10.20 -1.60
C SER A 297 9.46 -9.22 -0.94
N PRO A 298 9.03 -8.15 -1.64
CA PRO A 298 8.20 -7.10 -1.06
C PRO A 298 6.77 -7.56 -0.71
N ASP A 299 6.25 -8.57 -1.40
CA ASP A 299 4.97 -9.23 -1.07
C ASP A 299 5.04 -9.87 0.32
N VAL A 300 6.11 -10.63 0.60
CA VAL A 300 6.31 -11.23 1.92
C VAL A 300 6.56 -10.15 2.98
N SER A 301 7.37 -9.14 2.67
CA SER A 301 7.64 -8.01 3.57
C SER A 301 6.35 -7.35 4.05
N SER A 302 5.55 -6.89 3.10
CA SER A 302 4.34 -6.10 3.38
C SER A 302 3.27 -6.90 4.11
N VAL A 303 3.11 -8.20 3.80
CA VAL A 303 2.18 -9.10 4.49
C VAL A 303 2.62 -9.39 5.92
N VAL A 304 3.92 -9.60 6.17
CA VAL A 304 4.42 -9.85 7.53
C VAL A 304 4.28 -8.61 8.41
N VAL A 305 4.65 -7.44 7.91
CA VAL A 305 4.45 -6.17 8.64
C VAL A 305 2.97 -5.98 8.97
N GLN A 306 2.07 -6.17 7.99
CA GLN A 306 0.63 -6.07 8.21
C GLN A 306 0.14 -7.09 9.25
N SER A 307 0.67 -8.31 9.23
CA SER A 307 0.29 -9.37 10.16
C SER A 307 0.72 -9.03 11.58
N LEU A 308 1.93 -8.47 11.76
CA LEU A 308 2.42 -8.05 13.07
C LEU A 308 1.53 -6.96 13.67
N ILE A 309 1.24 -5.88 12.94
CA ILE A 309 0.38 -4.82 13.48
C ILE A 309 -1.05 -5.30 13.74
N SER A 310 -1.50 -6.34 13.02
CA SER A 310 -2.82 -6.95 13.22
C SER A 310 -2.89 -7.86 14.46
N LEU A 311 -1.74 -8.25 15.05
CA LEU A 311 -1.71 -9.12 16.24
C LEU A 311 -2.39 -8.50 17.46
N ILE A 312 -2.40 -7.16 17.54
CA ILE A 312 -2.96 -6.44 18.68
C ILE A 312 -4.41 -6.01 18.45
N TRP A 313 -5.00 -6.38 17.31
CA TRP A 313 -6.41 -6.12 17.04
C TRP A 313 -7.29 -6.63 18.20
N PRO A 314 -8.28 -5.84 18.69
CA PRO A 314 -8.86 -4.61 18.13
C PRO A 314 -8.16 -3.30 18.54
N LEU A 315 -6.99 -3.36 19.17
CA LEU A 315 -6.23 -2.15 19.49
C LEU A 315 -5.63 -1.55 18.21
N GLN A 316 -5.67 -0.23 18.13
CA GLN A 316 -5.06 0.51 17.03
C GLN A 316 -3.55 0.58 17.23
N TYR A 317 -2.80 0.12 16.24
CA TYR A 317 -1.35 0.35 16.20
C TYR A 317 -1.07 1.84 15.96
N ARG A 318 -0.38 2.50 16.90
CA ARG A 318 -0.18 3.96 16.89
C ARG A 318 1.23 4.41 16.46
N TYR A 319 2.17 3.48 16.41
CA TYR A 319 3.54 3.76 15.99
C TYR A 319 3.70 3.70 14.47
N ASP A 320 4.83 4.15 13.95
CA ASP A 320 5.06 4.12 12.51
C ASP A 320 5.32 2.66 12.05
N TYR A 321 4.97 2.36 10.82
CA TYR A 321 5.33 1.11 10.18
C TYR A 321 5.49 1.34 8.68
N ARG A 322 6.46 0.65 8.10
CA ARG A 322 6.78 0.68 6.67
C ARG A 322 6.69 -0.74 6.12
N PRO A 323 5.57 -1.13 5.49
CA PRO A 323 5.35 -2.48 4.98
C PRO A 323 6.41 -2.93 3.98
N TYR A 324 6.86 -1.98 3.16
CA TYR A 324 8.00 -2.12 2.28
C TYR A 324 8.79 -0.82 2.28
N PHE A 325 10.09 -0.91 2.55
CA PHE A 325 10.99 0.22 2.76
C PHE A 325 12.33 -0.01 2.07
N THR A 326 12.78 0.99 1.33
CA THR A 326 14.04 0.94 0.57
C THR A 326 14.98 2.05 1.02
N ILE A 327 16.25 1.93 0.62
CA ILE A 327 17.28 2.94 0.90
C ILE A 327 17.04 4.27 0.16
N GLN A 328 16.18 4.28 -0.87
CA GLN A 328 15.88 5.50 -1.64
C GLN A 328 14.76 6.33 -1.01
N ASP A 329 14.05 5.78 0.00
CA ASP A 329 13.00 6.50 0.69
C ASP A 329 13.55 7.77 1.36
N SER A 330 12.81 8.87 1.26
CA SER A 330 13.18 10.16 1.87
C SER A 330 13.47 10.06 3.37
N ASP A 331 12.78 9.14 4.05
CA ASP A 331 12.80 9.01 5.50
C ASP A 331 13.97 8.11 5.96
N PHE A 332 14.70 7.47 5.04
CA PHE A 332 15.82 6.58 5.35
C PHE A 332 16.90 7.27 6.19
N LYS A 333 17.20 8.54 5.87
CA LYS A 333 18.19 9.33 6.61
C LYS A 333 17.74 9.64 8.03
N GLU A 334 16.44 9.89 8.24
CA GLU A 334 15.85 10.16 9.56
C GLU A 334 16.05 8.95 10.48
N TYR A 335 15.76 7.73 9.99
CA TYR A 335 15.95 6.51 10.76
C TYR A 335 17.43 6.19 11.05
N LEU A 336 18.34 6.45 10.11
CA LEU A 336 19.78 6.22 10.31
C LEU A 336 20.45 7.23 11.27
N LEU A 337 20.08 8.50 11.17
CA LEU A 337 20.72 9.61 11.89
C LEU A 337 20.17 9.82 13.29
N SER A 338 19.37 8.87 13.80
CA SER A 338 18.80 8.88 15.15
C SER A 338 19.85 9.34 16.16
N GLN A 339 19.74 10.60 16.61
CA GLN A 339 20.64 11.17 17.61
C GLN A 339 20.51 10.34 18.90
N PRO A 340 21.57 10.22 19.72
CA PRO A 340 21.44 9.60 21.03
C PRO A 340 20.34 10.32 21.83
N GLY A 341 19.17 9.68 21.97
CA GLY A 341 17.99 10.23 22.65
C GLY A 341 16.70 10.28 21.82
N ILE A 342 16.73 10.17 20.48
CA ILE A 342 15.52 10.10 19.64
C ILE A 342 15.28 8.64 19.26
N GLN A 343 14.35 7.97 19.96
CA GLN A 343 13.93 6.60 19.65
C GLN A 343 12.82 6.64 18.60
N HIS A 344 13.03 5.97 17.46
CA HIS A 344 11.99 5.77 16.45
C HIS A 344 11.27 4.45 16.74
N HIS A 345 10.01 4.53 17.16
CA HIS A 345 9.14 3.37 17.29
C HIS A 345 8.60 3.02 15.89
N VAL A 346 9.28 2.07 15.23
CA VAL A 346 8.92 1.71 13.86
C VAL A 346 9.12 0.22 13.57
N ILE A 347 8.18 -0.36 12.81
CA ILE A 347 8.34 -1.67 12.16
C ILE A 347 8.69 -1.44 10.69
N LEU A 348 9.87 -1.89 10.26
CA LEU A 348 10.36 -1.74 8.88
C LEU A 348 10.43 -3.09 8.18
N GLY A 349 9.71 -3.23 7.07
CA GLY A 349 9.86 -4.34 6.15
C GLY A 349 10.80 -3.97 5.01
N THR A 350 11.84 -4.78 4.77
CA THR A 350 12.79 -4.55 3.68
C THR A 350 13.26 -5.84 3.04
N THR A 351 13.67 -5.74 1.78
CA THR A 351 14.28 -6.83 1.00
C THR A 351 15.79 -6.70 0.90
N ASN A 352 16.35 -5.55 1.29
CA ASN A 352 17.75 -5.25 1.05
C ASN A 352 18.60 -5.58 2.28
N LEU A 353 19.53 -6.54 2.11
CA LEU A 353 20.47 -6.94 3.16
C LEU A 353 21.41 -5.82 3.64
N TYR A 354 21.54 -4.71 2.89
CA TYR A 354 22.27 -3.53 3.33
C TYR A 354 21.75 -2.99 4.67
N PHE A 355 20.43 -3.11 4.93
CA PHE A 355 19.83 -2.70 6.19
C PHE A 355 20.42 -3.44 7.40
N ILE A 356 20.96 -4.65 7.24
CA ILE A 356 21.67 -5.36 8.32
C ILE A 356 22.89 -4.56 8.81
N LYS A 357 23.63 -3.95 7.87
CA LYS A 357 24.80 -3.13 8.20
C LYS A 357 24.37 -1.73 8.64
N ALA A 358 23.40 -1.16 7.95
CA ALA A 358 22.94 0.20 8.22
C ALA A 358 22.25 0.32 9.59
N MET A 359 21.61 -0.76 10.04
CA MET A 359 20.89 -0.85 11.32
C MET A 359 21.51 -1.91 12.23
N GLU A 360 22.83 -2.03 12.24
CA GLU A 360 23.54 -3.02 13.07
C GLU A 360 23.27 -2.85 14.57
N ASN A 361 22.99 -1.61 14.99
CA ASN A 361 22.65 -1.28 16.37
C ASN A 361 21.20 -1.60 16.74
N TRP A 362 20.37 -2.08 15.82
CA TRP A 362 18.96 -2.39 16.08
C TRP A 362 18.82 -3.86 16.51
N PRO A 363 18.35 -4.16 17.73
CA PRO A 363 18.37 -5.50 18.32
C PRO A 363 17.18 -6.39 17.93
N HIS A 364 16.23 -5.92 17.14
CA HIS A 364 15.08 -6.72 16.73
C HIS A 364 15.07 -6.88 15.22
N VAL A 365 15.81 -7.88 14.74
CA VAL A 365 15.84 -8.24 13.32
C VAL A 365 15.20 -9.60 13.11
N LEU A 366 14.05 -9.63 12.43
CA LEU A 366 13.38 -10.84 11.99
C LEU A 366 13.80 -11.18 10.56
N ARG A 367 14.58 -12.25 10.39
CA ARG A 367 14.99 -12.72 9.06
C ARG A 367 14.10 -13.85 8.57
N LEU A 368 13.42 -13.62 7.46
CA LEU A 368 12.57 -14.60 6.81
C LEU A 368 13.41 -15.41 5.82
N SER A 369 13.28 -16.74 5.85
CA SER A 369 14.04 -17.61 4.94
C SER A 369 13.46 -17.56 3.52
N THR A 370 14.35 -17.66 2.53
CA THR A 370 14.02 -17.88 1.11
C THR A 370 13.48 -19.30 0.83
N ASP A 371 13.52 -20.21 1.81
CA ASP A 371 13.20 -21.63 1.64
C ASP A 371 11.70 -21.98 1.63
N SER A 372 10.83 -21.04 1.27
CA SER A 372 9.45 -21.33 0.94
C SER A 372 9.22 -21.36 -0.58
N LYS A 373 10.01 -22.18 -1.29
CA LYS A 373 9.46 -22.84 -2.49
C LYS A 373 8.36 -23.79 -2.00
N ARG A 374 7.14 -23.28 -1.85
CA ARG A 374 5.93 -24.10 -1.90
C ARG A 374 6.00 -24.86 -3.22
N LYS A 375 6.38 -26.15 -3.16
CA LYS A 375 6.64 -27.02 -4.30
C LYS A 375 5.35 -27.24 -5.10
N GLY A 376 5.02 -26.32 -5.99
CA GLY A 376 4.29 -26.65 -7.22
C GLY A 376 5.23 -27.47 -8.09
N LYS A 377 4.88 -28.74 -8.30
CA LYS A 377 5.62 -29.75 -9.08
C LYS A 377 5.89 -29.21 -10.51
N ARG A 378 7.06 -28.58 -10.74
CA ARG A 378 7.52 -28.24 -12.10
C ARG A 378 8.05 -29.50 -12.77
N ILE A 379 7.43 -29.87 -13.88
CA ILE A 379 7.88 -30.92 -14.78
C ILE A 379 9.25 -30.52 -15.34
N ALA A 380 10.17 -31.48 -15.32
CA ALA A 380 11.55 -31.34 -15.76
C ALA A 380 11.66 -30.92 -17.23
N GLY A 381 12.50 -29.92 -17.48
CA GLY A 381 13.02 -29.54 -18.78
C GLY A 381 14.36 -28.85 -18.57
N ALA A 382 15.42 -29.65 -18.47
CA ALA A 382 16.77 -29.18 -18.19
C ALA A 382 17.35 -28.44 -19.40
N HIS A 383 17.76 -27.18 -19.26
CA HIS A 383 18.86 -26.60 -20.05
C HIS A 383 19.70 -25.68 -19.15
N LYS A 384 20.94 -26.12 -18.90
CA LYS A 384 21.97 -25.46 -18.07
C LYS A 384 22.39 -24.13 -18.70
N ILE A 385 22.40 -23.04 -17.92
CA ILE A 385 23.22 -21.86 -18.21
C ILE A 385 24.23 -21.69 -17.07
N ARG A 386 25.49 -21.59 -17.48
CA ARG A 386 26.74 -21.64 -16.71
C ARG A 386 26.93 -20.32 -15.95
N ARG A 387 26.90 -20.33 -14.61
CA ARG A 387 27.31 -19.18 -13.78
C ARG A 387 28.83 -19.19 -13.63
N HIS A 388 29.47 -18.11 -14.07
CA HIS A 388 30.78 -17.69 -13.58
C HIS A 388 30.59 -16.27 -13.04
N ILE A 389 30.90 -16.08 -11.76
CA ILE A 389 31.63 -14.95 -11.15
C ILE A 389 31.65 -15.27 -9.65
N GLY A 390 32.87 -15.43 -9.13
CA GLY A 390 33.12 -15.79 -7.75
C GLY A 390 33.00 -14.59 -6.82
N LEU A 391 32.38 -14.82 -5.67
CA LEU A 391 32.62 -14.08 -4.44
C LEU A 391 32.78 -15.12 -3.34
N LYS A 392 34.00 -15.17 -2.80
CA LYS A 392 34.42 -16.04 -1.70
C LYS A 392 33.67 -15.63 -0.42
N GLY A 393 33.11 -16.63 0.25
CA GLY A 393 33.18 -16.80 1.70
C GLY A 393 32.18 -16.03 2.55
N MET A 394 31.00 -16.61 2.77
CA MET A 394 30.42 -16.75 4.10
C MET A 394 29.47 -17.95 4.07
N GLU A 395 29.71 -18.92 4.96
CA GLU A 395 28.97 -20.17 5.03
C GLU A 395 27.47 -19.92 5.23
N GLU A 396 26.65 -20.28 4.24
CA GLU A 396 25.22 -20.51 4.42
C GLU A 396 25.03 -21.72 5.35
N LYS A 397 24.72 -21.47 6.62
CA LYS A 397 24.11 -22.48 7.48
C LYS A 397 22.60 -22.45 7.22
N SER A 398 22.14 -23.50 6.54
CA SER A 398 20.75 -23.77 6.20
C SER A 398 19.82 -23.74 7.42
N GLY A 399 18.62 -23.19 7.20
CA GLY A 399 17.42 -23.54 7.99
C GLY A 399 17.27 -22.98 9.41
N LYS A 400 17.93 -21.87 9.78
CA LYS A 400 17.71 -21.22 11.08
C LYS A 400 17.20 -19.80 10.92
N CYS A 401 16.01 -19.52 11.45
CA CYS A 401 15.57 -18.16 11.74
C CYS A 401 16.47 -17.64 12.87
N TYR A 402 17.32 -16.67 12.58
CA TYR A 402 18.18 -16.05 13.59
C TYR A 402 17.43 -14.90 14.22
N PHE A 403 16.90 -15.11 15.42
CA PHE A 403 16.55 -14.04 16.33
C PHE A 403 17.84 -13.58 17.01
N ASN A 404 18.44 -12.50 16.54
CA ASN A 404 19.49 -11.83 17.30
C ASN A 404 18.82 -10.89 18.29
N PHE A 405 18.36 -11.40 19.45
CA PHE A 405 18.20 -10.53 20.61
C PHE A 405 19.60 -10.27 21.16
N MET A 406 20.11 -9.04 21.01
CA MET A 406 21.06 -8.58 22.03
C MET A 406 20.26 -8.45 23.31
N ALA A 407 20.34 -9.47 24.16
CA ALA A 407 19.93 -9.34 25.54
C ALA A 407 20.81 -8.26 26.16
N ALA A 408 20.29 -7.05 26.29
CA ALA A 408 20.78 -6.14 27.31
C ALA A 408 20.52 -6.87 28.63
N SER A 409 21.59 -7.29 29.31
CA SER A 409 21.53 -7.88 30.63
C SER A 409 20.73 -6.95 31.54
N ILE A 410 19.51 -7.37 31.88
CA ILE A 410 18.82 -6.83 33.05
C ILE A 410 19.47 -7.55 34.22
N GLU A 411 20.52 -6.94 34.78
CA GLU A 411 20.94 -7.27 36.14
C GLU A 411 19.83 -6.76 37.07
N MET A 412 19.23 -7.68 37.82
CA MET A 412 18.35 -7.37 38.96
C MET A 412 19.15 -6.79 40.12
#